data_AF-A0A255EPC4-F1
#
_entry.id   AF-A0A255EPC4-F1
#
_cell.length_a   1.000
_cell.length_b   1.000
_cell.length_c   1.000
_cell.angle_alpha   90.00
_cell.angle_beta   90.00
_cell.angle_gamma   90.00
#
_symmetry.space_group_name_H-M   'P 1'
#
loop_
_entity.id
_entity.type
_entity.pdbx_description
1 polymer ?
#
loop_
_entity_poly.entity_id
_entity_poly.type
_entity_poly.pdbx_seq_one_letter_code
_entity_poly.pdbx_strand_id
1 'polypeptide(L)'
;MAEVVRCGQHESFDRVVVEYRGEGGTQWHAQPADGAYQSGSGRRLDVAGDRFLTVVITGVTNPENGWEPPALLGCEGGVLRGIQLESPYEGQQLLHLGLDRDLGYRISVLDDPRRVVIDIAHD
;
A
#
# COMPACT_ATOMS: atom_id res chain seq x y z
N MET A 1 10.89 6.63 6.04
CA MET A 1 10.70 5.18 5.78
C MET A 1 9.38 4.73 6.35
N ALA A 2 8.72 3.70 5.79
CA ALA A 2 7.49 3.18 6.37
C ALA A 2 7.76 2.57 7.77
N GLU A 3 6.94 2.92 8.76
CA GLU A 3 7.06 2.44 10.14
C GLU A 3 6.04 1.35 10.47
N VAL A 4 4.83 1.48 9.91
CA VAL A 4 3.72 0.56 10.18
C VAL A 4 2.70 0.63 9.06
N VAL A 5 2.13 -0.53 8.72
CA VAL A 5 0.95 -0.62 7.87
C VAL A 5 -0.23 -1.03 8.75
N ARG A 6 -1.32 -0.27 8.69
CA ARG A 6 -2.57 -0.59 9.36
C ARG A 6 -3.67 -0.83 8.35
N CYS A 7 -4.55 -1.74 8.68
CA CYS A 7 -5.73 -2.09 7.91
C CYS A 7 -6.92 -2.14 8.86
N GLY A 8 -8.10 -1.81 8.36
CA GLY A 8 -9.32 -1.85 9.13
C GLY A 8 -10.55 -1.76 8.25
N GLN A 9 -11.58 -2.49 8.63
CA GLN A 9 -12.88 -2.46 7.98
C GLN A 9 -13.74 -1.33 8.57
N HIS A 10 -14.38 -0.56 7.71
CA HIS A 10 -15.43 0.39 8.04
C HIS A 10 -16.75 -0.05 7.41
N GLU A 11 -17.85 0.67 7.68
CA GLU A 11 -19.20 0.30 7.21
C GLU A 11 -19.30 0.21 5.68
N SER A 12 -18.64 1.10 4.94
CA SER A 12 -18.73 1.20 3.48
C SER A 12 -17.39 1.14 2.75
N PHE A 13 -16.28 0.99 3.47
CA PHE A 13 -14.96 0.89 2.87
C PHE A 13 -13.99 0.12 3.77
N ASP A 14 -12.97 -0.47 3.18
CA ASP A 14 -11.77 -0.86 3.91
C ASP A 14 -10.72 0.23 3.81
N ARG A 15 -9.94 0.42 4.86
CA ARG A 15 -8.86 1.40 4.89
C ARG A 15 -7.52 0.71 5.09
N VAL A 16 -6.55 1.07 4.26
CA VAL A 16 -5.13 0.77 4.44
C VAL A 16 -4.38 2.08 4.70
N VAL A 17 -3.52 2.09 5.71
CA VAL A 17 -2.69 3.23 6.06
C VAL A 17 -1.24 2.80 6.08
N VAL A 18 -0.40 3.44 5.29
CA VAL A 18 1.06 3.34 5.40
C VAL A 18 1.57 4.60 6.10
N GLU A 19 2.10 4.44 7.31
CA GLU A 19 2.68 5.51 8.09
C GLU A 19 4.19 5.59 7.85
N TYR A 20 4.70 6.80 7.67
CA TYR A 20 6.10 7.07 7.34
C TYR A 20 6.78 7.93 8.41
N ARG A 21 8.01 7.54 8.78
CA ARG A 21 8.95 8.39 9.50
C ARG A 21 9.48 9.49 8.60
N GLY A 22 9.48 10.72 9.11
CA GLY A 22 10.04 11.91 8.47
C GLY A 22 8.97 12.93 8.08
N GLU A 23 9.42 14.10 7.65
CA GLU A 23 8.55 15.21 7.27
C GLU A 23 8.29 15.22 5.74
N GLY A 24 7.01 15.31 5.36
CA GLY A 24 6.54 15.73 4.03
C GLY A 24 7.04 14.93 2.80
N GLY A 25 6.72 15.46 1.61
CA GLY A 25 7.31 15.04 0.33
C GLY A 25 6.73 13.80 -0.35
N THR A 26 6.01 12.93 0.37
CA THR A 26 5.48 11.69 -0.21
C THR A 26 4.36 11.96 -1.21
N GLN A 27 4.47 11.52 -2.45
CA GLN A 27 3.35 11.57 -3.40
C GLN A 27 2.87 10.16 -3.72
N TRP A 28 1.76 10.04 -4.43
CA TRP A 28 1.24 8.76 -4.85
C TRP A 28 0.71 8.80 -6.28
N HIS A 29 0.82 7.68 -6.96
CA HIS A 29 -0.03 7.34 -8.09
C HIS A 29 -0.53 5.91 -7.90
N ALA A 30 -1.71 5.61 -8.44
CA ALA A 30 -2.30 4.30 -8.28
C ALA A 30 -2.88 3.82 -9.59
N GLN A 31 -2.74 2.52 -9.85
CA GLN A 31 -3.22 1.88 -11.06
C GLN A 31 -3.80 0.50 -10.75
N PRO A 32 -4.95 0.15 -11.34
CA PRO A 32 -5.38 -1.23 -11.43
C PRO A 32 -4.31 -2.08 -12.14
N ALA A 33 -4.19 -3.33 -11.72
CA ALA A 33 -3.25 -4.30 -12.28
C ALA A 33 -3.88 -5.70 -12.36
N ASP A 34 -3.31 -6.55 -13.23
CA ASP A 34 -3.70 -7.97 -13.36
C ASP A 34 -2.92 -8.89 -12.39
N GLY A 35 -2.06 -8.30 -11.57
CA GLY A 35 -1.25 -8.97 -10.56
C GLY A 35 -0.43 -7.97 -9.76
N ALA A 36 0.20 -8.47 -8.69
CA ALA A 36 1.26 -7.77 -7.99
C ALA A 36 2.61 -8.15 -8.62
N TYR A 37 3.44 -7.16 -8.94
CA TYR A 37 4.74 -7.39 -9.58
C TYR A 37 5.83 -6.60 -8.86
N GLN A 38 6.92 -7.30 -8.56
CA GLN A 38 8.05 -6.78 -7.82
C GLN A 38 8.71 -5.62 -8.56
N SER A 39 8.95 -4.51 -7.85
CA SER A 39 9.73 -3.39 -8.36
C SER A 39 11.12 -3.83 -8.87
N GLY A 40 11.55 -3.24 -10.00
CA GLY A 40 12.82 -3.53 -10.67
C GLY A 40 12.85 -4.84 -11.48
N SER A 41 12.46 -5.98 -10.88
CA SER A 41 12.56 -7.29 -11.55
C SER A 41 11.33 -7.66 -12.39
N GLY A 42 10.16 -7.11 -12.08
CA GLY A 42 8.89 -7.49 -12.71
C GLY A 42 8.38 -8.88 -12.33
N ARG A 43 9.01 -9.57 -11.37
CA ARG A 43 8.59 -10.89 -10.91
C ARG A 43 7.22 -10.81 -10.23
N ARG A 44 6.29 -11.70 -10.59
CA ARG A 44 4.99 -11.79 -9.93
C ARG A 44 5.13 -12.13 -8.44
N LEU A 45 4.41 -11.40 -7.60
CA LEU A 45 4.34 -11.61 -6.15
C LEU A 45 3.10 -12.44 -5.81
N ASP A 46 3.20 -13.20 -4.72
CA ASP A 46 2.08 -13.99 -4.21
C ASP A 46 1.22 -13.14 -3.26
N VAL A 47 0.33 -12.35 -3.86
CA VAL A 47 -0.65 -11.53 -3.14
C VAL A 47 -2.03 -12.10 -3.42
N ALA A 48 -2.78 -12.45 -2.38
CA ALA A 48 -4.13 -13.00 -2.53
C ALA A 48 -5.10 -11.94 -3.06
N GLY A 49 -5.95 -12.32 -4.01
CA GLY A 49 -6.94 -11.46 -4.66
C GLY A 49 -7.19 -11.86 -6.11
N ASP A 50 -8.36 -11.48 -6.64
CA ASP A 50 -8.74 -11.67 -8.04
C ASP A 50 -8.48 -10.41 -8.88
N ARG A 51 -8.44 -9.25 -8.23
CA ARG A 51 -8.11 -7.93 -8.78
C ARG A 51 -7.04 -7.27 -7.94
N PHE A 52 -6.26 -6.37 -8.55
CA PHE A 52 -5.13 -5.74 -7.87
C PHE A 52 -5.13 -4.23 -8.08
N LEU A 53 -4.80 -3.51 -7.01
CA LEU A 53 -4.45 -2.09 -7.05
C LEU A 53 -2.98 -1.97 -6.65
N THR A 54 -2.16 -1.39 -7.52
CA THR A 54 -0.78 -1.02 -7.16
C THR A 54 -0.74 0.48 -6.89
N VAL A 55 -0.34 0.83 -5.67
CA VAL A 55 -0.11 2.21 -5.25
C VAL A 55 1.40 2.43 -5.19
N VAL A 56 1.89 3.32 -6.02
CA VAL A 56 3.30 3.71 -6.03
C VAL A 56 3.44 4.98 -5.21
N ILE A 57 4.21 4.88 -4.14
CA ILE A 57 4.46 5.94 -3.18
C ILE A 57 5.85 6.49 -3.43
N THR A 58 5.95 7.75 -3.85
CA THR A 58 7.23 8.40 -4.23
C THR A 58 7.71 9.33 -3.12
N GLY A 59 8.97 9.76 -3.18
CA GLY A 59 9.55 10.62 -2.14
C GLY A 59 9.93 9.86 -0.87
N VAL A 60 10.15 8.55 -1.00
CA VAL A 60 10.61 7.69 0.09
C VAL A 60 12.12 7.52 0.02
N THR A 61 12.77 7.40 1.18
CA THR A 61 14.21 7.17 1.25
C THR A 61 14.51 5.67 1.11
N ASN A 62 15.49 5.34 0.28
CA ASN A 62 16.01 3.98 0.21
C ASN A 62 16.75 3.62 1.50
N PRO A 63 16.59 2.39 2.02
CA PRO A 63 17.30 1.97 3.22
C PRO A 63 18.80 1.83 2.95
N GLU A 64 19.63 2.34 3.86
CA GLU A 64 21.09 2.20 3.78
C GLU A 64 21.57 0.81 4.22
N ASN A 65 20.87 0.17 5.17
CA ASN A 65 21.29 -1.07 5.83
C ASN A 65 20.30 -2.23 5.62
N GLY A 66 19.79 -2.38 4.39
CA GLY A 66 18.75 -3.37 4.10
C GLY A 66 17.38 -2.98 4.63
N TRP A 67 16.35 -3.71 4.23
CA TRP A 67 14.96 -3.39 4.53
C TRP A 67 14.30 -4.48 5.37
N GLU A 68 13.73 -4.06 6.50
CA GLU A 68 12.80 -4.87 7.26
C GLU A 68 11.38 -4.38 6.97
N PRO A 69 10.47 -5.26 6.52
CA PRO A 69 9.08 -4.90 6.34
C PRO A 69 8.48 -4.37 7.65
N PRO A 70 7.74 -3.25 7.61
CA PRO A 70 7.02 -2.77 8.79
C PRO A 70 5.93 -3.77 9.19
N ALA A 71 5.51 -3.71 10.46
CA ALA A 71 4.40 -4.53 10.94
C ALA A 71 3.11 -4.22 10.17
N LEU A 72 2.34 -5.27 9.85
CA LEU A 72 1.00 -5.18 9.27
C LEU A 72 -0.04 -5.50 10.34
N LEU A 73 -0.92 -4.56 10.67
CA LEU A 73 -1.84 -4.65 11.80
C LEU A 73 -3.30 -4.49 11.38
N GLY A 74 -4.19 -5.42 11.75
CA GLY A 74 -5.65 -5.27 11.62
C GLY A 74 -6.30 -5.78 10.33
N CYS A 75 -5.65 -6.67 9.57
CA CYS A 75 -6.07 -7.05 8.21
C CYS A 75 -7.14 -8.14 8.12
N GLU A 76 -8.06 -8.20 9.07
CA GLU A 76 -9.11 -9.20 9.07
C GLU A 76 -10.43 -8.60 8.55
N GLY A 77 -10.99 -9.19 7.49
CA GLY A 77 -12.32 -8.86 6.95
C GLY A 77 -12.32 -8.02 5.67
N GLY A 78 -13.53 -7.71 5.19
CA GLY A 78 -13.77 -6.79 4.07
C GLY A 78 -13.52 -7.34 2.66
N VAL A 79 -13.23 -6.41 1.75
CA VAL A 79 -12.93 -6.62 0.32
C VAL A 79 -11.43 -6.83 0.05
N LEU A 80 -10.57 -6.44 1.01
CA LEU A 80 -9.14 -6.70 0.95
C LEU A 80 -8.83 -8.19 1.14
N ARG A 81 -8.08 -8.76 0.19
CA ARG A 81 -7.66 -10.17 0.20
C ARG A 81 -6.17 -10.35 0.47
N GLY A 82 -5.36 -9.34 0.13
CA GLY A 82 -3.92 -9.38 0.34
C GLY A 82 -3.32 -7.99 0.36
N ILE A 83 -2.25 -7.83 1.15
CA ILE A 83 -1.48 -6.58 1.22
C ILE A 83 -0.01 -6.94 1.18
N GLN A 84 0.73 -6.30 0.27
CA GLN A 84 2.18 -6.41 0.19
C GLN A 84 2.78 -5.03 -0.01
N LEU A 85 3.54 -4.57 0.98
CA LEU A 85 4.43 -3.43 0.82
C LEU A 85 5.80 -3.95 0.40
N GLU A 86 6.41 -3.33 -0.61
CA GLU A 86 7.76 -3.69 -1.06
C GLU A 86 8.84 -2.88 -0.33
N SER A 87 10.11 -3.30 -0.46
CA SER A 87 11.23 -2.45 -0.09
C SER A 87 11.23 -1.19 -0.95
N PRO A 88 11.58 -0.02 -0.40
CA PRO A 88 11.88 1.15 -1.22
C PRO A 88 12.97 0.84 -2.25
N TYR A 89 12.78 1.31 -3.47
CA TYR A 89 13.68 1.19 -4.60
C TYR A 89 13.62 2.47 -5.44
N GLU A 90 14.78 3.04 -5.79
CA GLU A 90 14.89 4.27 -6.60
C GLU A 90 13.99 5.45 -6.15
N GLY A 91 13.81 5.63 -4.84
CA GLY A 91 13.01 6.74 -4.30
C GLY A 91 11.49 6.51 -4.33
N GLN A 92 11.08 5.28 -4.62
CA GLN A 92 9.69 4.83 -4.66
C GLN A 92 9.47 3.60 -3.79
N GLN A 93 8.24 3.37 -3.38
CA GLN A 93 7.81 2.15 -2.69
C GLN A 93 6.47 1.72 -3.24
N LEU A 94 6.34 0.44 -3.60
CA LEU A 94 5.09 -0.11 -4.13
C LEU A 94 4.31 -0.76 -2.99
N LEU A 95 3.03 -0.45 -2.92
CA LEU A 95 2.03 -1.12 -2.11
C LEU A 95 1.06 -1.82 -3.07
N HIS A 96 1.02 -3.15 -2.99
CA HIS A 96 0.05 -3.96 -3.72
C HIS A 96 -1.09 -4.36 -2.81
N LEU A 97 -2.31 -4.10 -3.26
CA LEU A 97 -3.55 -4.52 -2.61
C LEU A 97 -4.25 -5.51 -3.53
N GLY A 98 -4.49 -6.72 -3.04
CA GLY A 98 -5.35 -7.69 -3.68
C GLY A 98 -6.78 -7.54 -3.18
N LEU A 99 -7.72 -7.58 -4.12
CA LEU A 99 -9.16 -7.31 -3.95
C LEU A 99 -9.96 -8.49 -4.52
N ASP A 100 -11.21 -8.67 -4.08
CA ASP A 100 -12.11 -9.67 -4.69
C ASP A 100 -12.70 -9.25 -6.03
N ARG A 101 -12.86 -7.95 -6.28
CA ARG A 101 -13.38 -7.41 -7.54
C ARG A 101 -12.83 -6.01 -7.82
N ASP A 102 -13.21 -5.48 -8.98
CA ASP A 102 -12.88 -4.10 -9.35
C ASP A 102 -13.72 -3.15 -8.49
N LEU A 103 -13.06 -2.35 -7.66
CA LEU A 103 -13.70 -1.48 -6.67
C LEU A 103 -13.18 -0.05 -6.80
N GLY A 104 -14.05 0.91 -6.49
CA GLY A 104 -13.66 2.31 -6.37
C GLY A 104 -12.69 2.51 -5.21
N TYR A 105 -11.75 3.44 -5.35
CA TYR A 105 -10.83 3.79 -4.28
C TYR A 105 -10.59 5.30 -4.19
N ARG A 106 -10.21 5.75 -3.01
CA ARG A 106 -9.76 7.11 -2.75
C ARG A 106 -8.44 7.07 -1.99
N ILE A 107 -7.47 7.85 -2.44
CA ILE A 107 -6.19 7.97 -1.75
C ILE A 107 -6.03 9.41 -1.27
N SER A 108 -5.62 9.56 -0.01
CA SER A 108 -5.34 10.84 0.61
C SER A 108 -4.01 10.76 1.35
N VAL A 109 -3.43 11.93 1.61
CA VAL A 109 -2.19 12.03 2.37
C VAL A 109 -2.45 12.92 3.57
N LEU A 110 -2.05 12.44 4.74
CA LEU A 110 -2.13 13.17 6.00
C LEU A 110 -0.72 13.49 6.48
N ASP A 111 -0.58 14.61 7.17
CA ASP A 111 0.63 15.01 7.86
C ASP A 111 0.50 14.76 9.38
N ASP A 112 1.62 14.88 10.09
CA ASP A 112 1.72 14.81 11.57
C ASP A 112 0.99 13.63 12.23
N PRO A 113 1.42 12.36 12.03
CA PRO A 113 2.54 11.89 11.20
C PRO A 113 2.16 11.69 9.73
N ARG A 114 3.18 11.61 8.86
CA ARG A 114 3.01 11.41 7.42
C ARG A 114 2.37 10.05 7.14
N ARG A 115 1.20 10.04 6.49
CA ARG A 115 0.43 8.82 6.18
C ARG A 115 -0.14 8.86 4.78
N VAL A 116 0.06 7.79 4.02
CA VAL A 116 -0.71 7.52 2.80
C VAL A 116 -1.90 6.65 3.19
N VAL A 117 -3.11 7.17 2.99
CA VAL A 117 -4.37 6.52 3.38
C VAL A 117 -5.13 6.13 2.12
N ILE A 118 -5.42 4.83 1.99
CA ILE A 118 -6.13 4.23 0.87
C ILE A 118 -7.46 3.71 1.39
N ASP A 119 -8.57 4.30 0.94
CA ASP A 119 -9.92 3.82 1.18
C ASP A 119 -10.40 3.04 -0.05
N ILE A 120 -10.85 1.81 0.14
CA ILE A 120 -11.40 0.93 -0.91
C ILE A 120 -12.89 0.75 -0.62
N ALA A 121 -13.75 1.21 -1.53
CA ALA A 121 -15.20 1.12 -1.37
C ALA A 121 -15.66 -0.34 -1.35
N HIS A 122 -16.75 -0.62 -0.63
CA HIS A 122 -17.40 -1.92 -0.67
C HIS A 122 -18.34 -2.07 -1.88
N ASP A 123 -18.77 -0.96 -2.50
CA ASP A 123 -19.68 -0.89 -3.64
C ASP A 123 -19.26 0.10 -4.73
#